data_AF-A0A1X2AHS3-F1
#
_entry.id   AF-A0A1X2AHS3-F1
#
_cell.length_a   1.000
_cell.length_b   1.000
_cell.length_c   1.000
_cell.angle_alpha   90.00
_cell.angle_beta   90.00
_cell.angle_gamma   90.00
#
_symmetry.space_group_name_H-M   'P 1'
#
loop_
_entity.id
_entity.type
_entity.pdbx_description
1 polymer ?
#
loop_
_entity_poly.entity_id
_entity_poly.type
_entity_poly.pdbx_seq_one_letter_code
_entity_poly.pdbx_strand_id
1 'polypeptide(L)'
;MSFVVAVPEAVATAAENAAGIASSLTAANSAAAIPTTGLLAAASDEVSTAIASLFASHGAQYQALSAQAAVFHTQFVQALNAAGGAYAATEAASANPLQTLAQDVLGVINAPTNTLLGRPLIGPGTDGAPGTGANGGAGGILWGRGGNGGSGGAGQAGGAGGPAGLLGVGGMGGTGGPGMAGGHGGTGGWLWGNGGLGGAGGTGGGAVNCAEWQAALWVMASPSV
;
A
#
# COMPACT_ATOMS: atom_id res chain seq x y z
N MET A 1 -7.89 -33.21 -7.24
CA MET A 1 -6.81 -32.32 -7.71
C MET A 1 -6.19 -31.68 -6.48
N SER A 2 -4.86 -31.69 -6.37
CA SER A 2 -4.14 -31.01 -5.28
C SER A 2 -4.07 -29.52 -5.61
N PHE A 3 -4.56 -28.66 -4.73
CA PHE A 3 -4.40 -27.21 -4.85
C PHE A 3 -3.16 -26.81 -4.04
N VAL A 4 -2.20 -26.17 -4.70
CA VAL A 4 -1.05 -25.54 -4.03
C VAL A 4 -1.44 -24.10 -3.75
N VAL A 5 -1.52 -23.74 -2.47
CA VAL A 5 -1.72 -22.35 -2.04
C VAL A 5 -0.36 -21.80 -1.64
N ALA A 6 0.12 -20.79 -2.36
CA ALA A 6 1.33 -20.05 -2.02
C ALA A 6 0.93 -18.69 -1.44
N VAL A 7 1.48 -18.34 -0.28
CA VAL A 7 1.34 -17.01 0.33
C VAL A 7 2.66 -16.28 0.11
N PRO A 8 2.76 -15.33 -0.84
CA PRO A 8 4.01 -14.68 -1.19
C PRO A 8 4.73 -14.05 0.02
N GLU A 9 3.97 -13.49 0.96
CA GLU A 9 4.50 -12.90 2.19
C GLU A 9 5.19 -13.94 3.07
N ALA A 10 4.61 -15.14 3.20
CA ALA A 10 5.22 -16.21 3.99
C ALA A 10 6.52 -16.73 3.34
N VAL A 11 6.59 -16.76 2.01
CA VAL A 11 7.79 -17.14 1.27
C VAL A 11 8.90 -16.11 1.44
N ALA A 12 8.56 -14.81 1.42
CA ALA A 12 9.52 -13.73 1.68
C ALA A 12 10.10 -13.81 3.10
N THR A 13 9.25 -13.98 4.12
CA THR A 13 9.72 -14.15 5.52
C THR A 13 10.62 -15.38 5.67
N ALA A 14 10.29 -16.50 5.00
CA ALA A 14 11.14 -17.68 5.01
C ALA A 14 12.51 -17.42 4.37
N ALA A 15 12.56 -16.67 3.28
CA ALA A 15 13.81 -16.28 2.61
C ALA A 15 14.69 -15.38 3.50
N GLU A 16 14.10 -14.44 4.23
CA GLU A 16 14.80 -13.59 5.20
C GLU A 16 15.40 -14.40 6.35
N ASN A 17 14.60 -15.31 6.94
CA ASN A 17 15.10 -16.21 7.99
C ASN A 17 16.26 -17.08 7.51
N ALA A 18 16.15 -17.62 6.29
CA ALA A 18 17.23 -18.40 5.68
C ALA A 18 18.50 -17.56 5.45
N ALA A 19 18.37 -16.31 5.02
CA ALA A 19 19.51 -15.39 4.91
C ALA A 19 20.16 -15.09 6.27
N GLY A 20 19.35 -14.92 7.31
CA GLY A 20 19.82 -14.76 8.70
C GLY A 20 20.66 -15.95 9.18
N ILE A 21 20.18 -17.18 8.95
CA ILE A 21 20.91 -18.42 9.26
C ILE A 21 22.25 -18.46 8.51
N ALA A 22 22.26 -18.10 7.22
CA ALA A 22 23.48 -18.08 6.41
C ALA A 22 24.55 -17.15 6.98
N SER A 23 24.12 -15.96 7.42
CA SER A 23 24.98 -14.96 8.05
C SER A 23 25.59 -15.50 9.34
N SER A 24 24.76 -16.05 10.23
CA SER A 24 25.23 -16.65 11.49
C SER A 24 26.21 -17.80 11.26
N LEU A 25 25.93 -18.67 10.29
CA LEU A 25 26.79 -19.81 9.95
C LEU A 25 28.14 -19.36 9.37
N THR A 26 28.14 -18.36 8.50
CA THR A 26 29.36 -17.79 7.92
C THR A 26 30.25 -17.16 9.00
N ALA A 27 29.65 -16.41 9.92
CA ALA A 27 30.35 -15.83 11.06
C ALA A 27 30.95 -16.91 11.96
N ALA A 28 30.20 -17.95 12.30
CA ALA A 28 30.67 -19.07 13.11
C ALA A 28 31.84 -19.82 12.42
N ASN A 29 31.74 -20.10 11.12
CA ASN A 29 32.79 -20.76 10.36
C ASN A 29 34.08 -19.92 10.29
N SER A 30 33.96 -18.59 10.13
CA SER A 30 35.12 -17.70 10.17
C SER A 30 35.80 -17.66 11.54
N ALA A 31 35.01 -17.66 12.63
CA ALA A 31 35.55 -17.68 13.99
C ALA A 31 36.26 -19.00 14.31
N ALA A 32 35.76 -20.11 13.75
CA ALA A 32 36.34 -21.44 13.91
C ALA A 32 37.56 -21.71 13.01
N ALA A 33 37.85 -20.86 12.00
CA ALA A 33 38.90 -21.12 11.01
C ALA A 33 40.28 -21.26 11.65
N ILE A 34 40.77 -20.20 12.31
CA ILE A 34 42.09 -20.19 12.95
C ILE A 34 42.25 -21.30 14.01
N PRO A 35 41.32 -21.51 14.96
CA PRO A 35 41.51 -22.53 16.00
C PRO A 35 41.47 -23.97 15.47
N THR A 36 40.91 -24.22 14.28
CA THR A 36 40.84 -25.58 13.70
C THR A 36 41.95 -25.85 12.69
N THR A 37 42.51 -24.82 12.04
CA THR A 37 43.62 -24.98 11.09
C THR A 37 44.99 -24.67 11.67
N GLY A 38 45.06 -23.93 12.78
CA GLY A 38 46.30 -23.50 13.45
C GLY A 38 46.72 -24.37 14.63
N LEU A 39 46.33 -25.65 14.65
CA LEU A 39 46.63 -26.57 15.75
C LEU A 39 48.15 -26.79 15.90
N LEU A 40 48.63 -26.61 17.12
CA LEU A 40 50.01 -26.89 17.50
C LEU A 40 50.14 -28.33 18.01
N ALA A 41 51.29 -28.97 17.75
CA ALA A 41 51.60 -30.28 18.30
C ALA A 41 51.67 -30.21 19.84
N ALA A 42 51.06 -31.19 20.52
CA ALA A 42 51.04 -31.24 21.98
C ALA A 42 52.42 -31.53 22.61
N ALA A 43 53.28 -32.23 21.86
CA ALA A 43 54.66 -32.53 22.21
C ALA A 43 55.53 -32.56 20.95
N SER A 44 56.87 -32.63 21.13
CA SER A 44 57.85 -32.56 20.02
C SER A 44 58.05 -33.88 19.28
N ASP A 45 57.24 -34.90 19.57
CA ASP A 45 57.30 -36.18 18.89
C ASP A 45 56.55 -36.16 17.55
N GLU A 46 56.91 -37.09 16.68
CA GLU A 46 56.36 -37.23 15.34
C GLU A 46 54.88 -37.59 15.37
N VAL A 47 54.39 -38.30 16.40
CA VAL A 47 52.98 -38.68 16.52
C VAL A 47 52.12 -37.47 16.84
N SER A 48 52.52 -36.65 17.82
CA SER A 48 51.85 -35.38 18.15
C SER A 48 51.83 -34.42 16.96
N THR A 49 52.93 -34.35 16.20
CA THR A 49 53.03 -33.53 15.00
C THR A 49 52.10 -34.04 13.88
N ALA A 50 52.07 -35.36 13.65
CA ALA A 50 51.19 -35.98 12.67
C ALA A 50 49.70 -35.79 13.01
N ILE A 51 49.33 -35.91 14.28
CA ILE A 51 47.94 -35.68 14.74
C ILE A 51 47.53 -34.21 14.53
N ALA A 52 48.38 -33.25 14.91
CA ALA A 52 48.10 -31.83 14.68
C ALA A 52 47.93 -31.52 13.18
N SER A 53 48.80 -32.06 12.33
CA SER A 53 48.70 -31.92 10.88
C SER A 53 47.42 -32.56 10.31
N LEU A 54 47.00 -33.71 10.82
CA LEU A 54 45.76 -34.37 10.40
C LEU A 54 44.55 -33.48 10.67
N PHE A 55 44.41 -32.98 11.89
CA PHE A 55 43.29 -32.11 12.26
C PHE A 55 43.32 -30.77 11.51
N ALA A 56 44.51 -30.16 11.36
CA ALA A 56 44.65 -28.93 10.57
C ALA A 56 44.20 -29.13 9.11
N SER A 57 44.57 -30.27 8.50
CA SER A 57 44.14 -30.61 7.14
C SER A 57 42.62 -30.83 7.04
N HIS A 58 42.02 -31.46 8.05
CA HIS A 58 40.57 -31.65 8.12
C HIS A 58 39.83 -30.32 8.29
N GLY A 59 40.34 -29.43 9.15
CA GLY A 59 39.83 -28.07 9.31
C GLY A 59 39.86 -27.29 7.99
N ALA A 60 40.96 -27.36 7.24
CA ALA A 60 41.08 -26.71 5.93
C ALA A 60 40.09 -27.25 4.90
N GLN A 61 39.88 -28.56 4.85
CA GLN A 61 38.87 -29.18 3.98
C GLN A 61 37.45 -28.77 4.36
N TYR A 62 37.15 -28.74 5.66
CA TYR A 62 35.86 -28.25 6.17
C TYR A 62 35.61 -26.79 5.77
N GLN A 63 36.62 -25.91 5.87
CA GLN A 63 36.50 -24.51 5.47
C GLN A 63 36.27 -24.36 3.95
N ALA A 64 36.90 -25.20 3.13
CA ALA A 64 36.66 -25.20 1.69
C ALA A 64 35.22 -25.64 1.35
N LEU A 65 34.70 -26.65 2.05
CA LEU A 65 33.32 -27.13 1.88
C LEU A 65 32.30 -26.10 2.39
N SER A 66 32.57 -25.45 3.53
CA SER A 66 31.67 -24.46 4.11
C SER A 66 31.51 -23.23 3.20
N ALA A 67 32.58 -22.83 2.51
CA ALA A 67 32.52 -21.78 1.49
C ALA A 67 31.63 -22.17 0.29
N GLN A 68 31.70 -23.42 -0.18
CA GLN A 68 30.81 -23.92 -1.25
C GLN A 68 29.35 -23.97 -0.79
N ALA A 69 29.10 -24.41 0.45
CA ALA A 69 27.78 -24.44 1.04
C ALA A 69 27.18 -23.03 1.18
N ALA A 70 27.99 -22.02 1.52
CA ALA A 70 27.54 -20.63 1.59
C ALA A 70 27.06 -20.11 0.22
N VAL A 71 27.80 -20.39 -0.86
CA VAL A 71 27.41 -20.02 -2.22
C VAL A 71 26.09 -20.69 -2.62
N PHE A 72 25.96 -21.99 -2.37
CA PHE A 72 24.71 -22.73 -2.61
C PHE A 72 23.54 -22.10 -1.86
N HIS A 73 23.74 -21.77 -0.58
CA HIS A 73 22.68 -21.18 0.24
C HIS A 73 22.25 -19.81 -0.24
N THR A 74 23.18 -18.98 -0.72
CA THR A 74 22.84 -17.70 -1.38
C THR A 74 21.99 -17.93 -2.63
N GLN A 75 22.35 -18.91 -3.47
CA GLN A 75 21.57 -19.24 -4.67
C GLN A 75 20.17 -19.78 -4.31
N PHE A 76 20.07 -20.58 -3.25
CA PHE A 76 18.80 -21.09 -2.73
C PHE A 76 17.85 -19.95 -2.30
N VAL A 77 18.36 -18.98 -1.53
CA VAL A 77 17.58 -17.80 -1.11
C VAL A 77 17.16 -16.95 -2.30
N GLN A 78 18.02 -16.78 -3.31
CA GLN A 78 17.68 -16.07 -4.55
C GLN A 78 16.55 -16.78 -5.32
N ALA A 79 16.63 -18.10 -5.45
CA ALA A 79 15.60 -18.90 -6.12
C ALA A 79 14.27 -18.83 -5.38
N LEU A 80 14.28 -18.85 -4.04
CA LEU A 80 13.08 -18.75 -3.21
C LEU A 80 12.37 -17.40 -3.39
N ASN A 81 13.14 -16.30 -3.41
CA ASN A 81 12.60 -14.96 -3.68
C ASN A 81 12.02 -14.86 -5.11
N ALA A 82 12.71 -15.41 -6.10
CA ALA A 82 12.23 -15.42 -7.48
C ALA A 82 10.92 -16.21 -7.62
N ALA A 83 10.80 -17.36 -6.93
CA ALA A 83 9.56 -18.14 -6.90
C ALA A 83 8.42 -17.37 -6.24
N GLY A 84 8.66 -16.72 -5.10
CA GLY A 84 7.67 -15.87 -4.43
C GLY A 84 7.16 -14.73 -5.34
N GLY A 85 8.07 -14.08 -6.07
CA GLY A 85 7.73 -13.06 -7.06
C GLY A 85 6.90 -13.60 -8.23
N ALA A 86 7.20 -14.80 -8.74
CA ALA A 86 6.44 -15.41 -9.82
C ALA A 86 4.98 -15.75 -9.42
N TYR A 87 4.76 -16.24 -8.19
CA TYR A 87 3.41 -16.47 -7.68
C TYR A 87 2.63 -15.16 -7.54
N ALA A 88 3.23 -14.11 -6.95
CA ALA A 88 2.60 -12.80 -6.85
C ALA A 88 2.27 -12.19 -8.23
N ALA A 89 3.18 -12.33 -9.21
CA ALA A 89 2.97 -11.85 -10.56
C ALA A 89 1.83 -12.60 -11.28
N THR A 90 1.67 -13.90 -11.01
CA THR A 90 0.58 -14.70 -11.59
C THR A 90 -0.78 -14.27 -11.04
N GLU A 91 -0.88 -14.00 -9.75
CA GLU A 91 -2.10 -13.44 -9.13
C GLU A 91 -2.43 -12.03 -9.69
N ALA A 92 -1.43 -11.18 -9.89
CA ALA A 92 -1.63 -9.86 -10.50
C ALA A 92 -2.07 -9.98 -11.98
N ALA A 93 -1.46 -10.91 -12.72
CA ALA A 93 -1.76 -11.16 -14.12
C ALA A 93 -3.11 -11.87 -14.34
N SER A 94 -3.68 -12.55 -13.34
CA SER A 94 -5.01 -13.13 -13.44
C SER A 94 -6.12 -12.11 -13.12
N ALA A 95 -5.88 -11.18 -12.20
CA ALA A 95 -6.83 -10.13 -11.84
C ALA A 95 -6.97 -9.03 -12.92
N ASN A 96 -5.86 -8.61 -13.52
CA ASN A 96 -5.82 -7.46 -14.43
C ASN A 96 -6.62 -7.66 -15.74
N PRO A 97 -6.48 -8.79 -16.48
CA PRO A 97 -7.17 -8.99 -17.76
C PRO A 97 -8.69 -9.01 -17.61
N LEU A 98 -9.22 -9.55 -16.50
CA LEU A 98 -10.66 -9.54 -16.23
C LEU A 98 -11.18 -8.13 -16.00
N GLN A 99 -10.40 -7.29 -15.32
CA GLN A 99 -10.78 -5.91 -15.04
C GLN A 99 -10.69 -5.03 -16.29
N THR A 100 -9.65 -5.20 -17.10
CA THR A 100 -9.52 -4.53 -18.41
C THR A 100 -10.61 -4.97 -19.37
N LEU A 101 -10.90 -6.28 -19.48
CA LEU A 101 -11.98 -6.76 -20.35
C LEU A 101 -13.34 -6.21 -19.94
N ALA A 102 -13.63 -6.12 -18.64
CA ALA A 102 -14.86 -5.52 -18.15
C ALA A 102 -14.94 -4.02 -18.52
N GLN A 103 -13.83 -3.28 -18.42
CA GLN A 103 -13.76 -1.87 -18.80
C GLN A 103 -13.91 -1.67 -20.31
N ASP A 104 -13.30 -2.53 -21.12
CA ASP A 104 -13.40 -2.49 -22.58
C ASP A 104 -14.83 -2.77 -23.05
N VAL A 105 -15.48 -3.78 -22.48
CA VAL A 105 -16.89 -4.09 -22.78
C VAL A 105 -17.81 -2.93 -22.38
N LEU A 106 -17.62 -2.35 -21.19
CA LEU A 106 -18.36 -1.14 -20.79
C LEU A 106 -18.04 0.04 -21.71
N GLY A 107 -16.79 0.19 -22.16
CA GLY A 107 -16.36 1.19 -23.12
C GLY A 107 -17.10 1.07 -24.44
N VAL A 108 -17.20 -0.13 -25.00
CA VAL A 108 -17.95 -0.42 -26.24
C VAL A 108 -19.44 -0.15 -26.07
N ILE A 109 -20.04 -0.56 -24.96
CA ILE A 109 -21.46 -0.31 -24.66
C ILE A 109 -21.74 1.19 -24.50
N ASN A 110 -20.82 1.93 -23.88
CA ASN A 110 -20.97 3.36 -23.62
C ASN A 110 -20.52 4.25 -24.78
N ALA A 111 -19.75 3.74 -25.75
CA ALA A 111 -19.20 4.54 -26.85
C ALA A 111 -20.27 5.30 -27.66
N PRO A 112 -21.41 4.70 -28.04
CA PRO A 112 -22.46 5.42 -28.77
C PRO A 112 -23.05 6.57 -27.96
N THR A 113 -23.34 6.35 -26.67
CA THR A 113 -23.96 7.37 -25.81
C THR A 113 -22.98 8.43 -25.33
N ASN A 114 -21.71 8.08 -25.10
CA ASN A 114 -20.68 9.08 -24.82
C ASN A 114 -20.50 10.01 -26.03
N THR A 115 -20.53 9.47 -27.24
CA THR A 115 -20.40 10.27 -28.47
C THR A 115 -21.61 11.16 -28.71
N LEU A 116 -22.82 10.65 -28.46
CA LEU A 116 -24.08 11.36 -28.76
C LEU A 116 -24.56 12.27 -27.64
N LEU A 117 -24.32 11.91 -26.37
CA LEU A 117 -24.93 12.53 -25.19
C LEU A 117 -23.90 12.98 -24.15
N GLY A 118 -22.60 12.79 -24.41
CA GLY A 118 -21.52 13.15 -23.49
C GLY A 118 -21.58 12.40 -22.16
N ARG A 119 -22.32 11.29 -22.10
CA ARG A 119 -22.63 10.55 -20.87
C ARG A 119 -22.66 9.04 -21.12
N PRO A 120 -22.15 8.24 -20.17
CA PRO A 120 -22.17 6.78 -20.30
C PRO A 120 -23.61 6.26 -20.21
N LEU A 121 -23.89 5.13 -20.86
CA LEU A 121 -25.17 4.43 -20.76
C LEU A 121 -25.24 3.67 -19.42
N ILE A 122 -24.16 2.98 -19.07
CA ILE A 122 -24.01 2.19 -17.85
C ILE A 122 -22.66 2.55 -17.21
N GLY A 123 -22.68 3.04 -15.98
CA GLY A 123 -21.46 3.34 -15.23
C GLY A 123 -21.63 4.41 -14.16
N PRO A 124 -20.70 4.49 -13.19
CA PRO A 124 -20.70 5.55 -12.20
C PRO A 124 -20.35 6.90 -12.83
N GLY A 125 -20.84 7.98 -12.22
CA GLY A 125 -20.40 9.33 -12.52
C GLY A 125 -19.01 9.59 -11.95
N THR A 126 -18.26 10.51 -12.58
CA THR A 126 -16.92 10.89 -12.14
C THR A 126 -16.98 11.62 -10.79
N ASP A 127 -16.17 11.21 -9.82
CA ASP A 127 -16.09 11.92 -8.54
C ASP A 127 -15.36 13.26 -8.69
N GLY A 128 -15.80 14.28 -7.95
CA GLY A 128 -15.15 15.57 -7.89
C GLY A 128 -13.80 15.48 -7.18
N ALA A 129 -12.82 16.25 -7.66
CA ALA A 129 -11.47 16.27 -7.08
C ALA A 129 -11.49 16.73 -5.61
N PRO A 130 -10.89 15.99 -4.66
CA PRO A 130 -10.80 16.41 -3.26
C PRO A 130 -10.06 17.74 -3.08
N GLY A 131 -10.49 18.54 -2.10
CA GLY A 131 -9.90 19.84 -1.77
C GLY A 131 -10.17 20.97 -2.76
N THR A 132 -11.03 20.74 -3.76
CA THR A 132 -11.37 21.73 -4.79
C THR A 132 -12.82 22.23 -4.71
N GLY A 133 -13.68 21.51 -3.97
CA GLY A 133 -15.12 21.72 -4.02
C GLY A 133 -15.77 21.34 -5.35
N ALA A 134 -15.08 20.60 -6.22
CA ALA A 134 -15.62 20.20 -7.52
C ALA A 134 -16.86 19.31 -7.37
N ASN A 135 -17.86 19.54 -8.20
CA ASN A 135 -19.07 18.73 -8.21
C ASN A 135 -18.80 17.33 -8.77
N GLY A 136 -19.53 16.34 -8.28
CA GLY A 136 -19.59 15.01 -8.88
C GLY A 136 -20.33 15.03 -10.21
N GLY A 137 -19.80 14.27 -11.17
CA GLY A 137 -20.40 14.05 -12.49
C GLY A 137 -21.65 13.17 -12.42
N ALA A 138 -22.49 13.29 -13.44
CA ALA A 138 -23.70 12.48 -13.54
C ALA A 138 -23.39 10.99 -13.80
N GLY A 139 -24.14 10.10 -13.15
CA GLY A 139 -24.10 8.67 -13.42
C GLY A 139 -24.66 8.32 -14.80
N GLY A 140 -24.44 7.06 -15.19
CA GLY A 140 -24.90 6.50 -16.46
C GLY A 140 -26.41 6.63 -16.66
N ILE A 141 -26.82 6.77 -17.92
CA ILE A 141 -28.21 7.07 -18.31
C ILE A 141 -29.19 5.99 -17.85
N LEU A 142 -28.86 4.71 -18.02
CA LEU A 142 -29.73 3.59 -17.63
C LEU A 142 -29.40 3.09 -16.23
N TRP A 143 -28.12 2.88 -15.94
CA TRP A 143 -27.68 2.36 -14.67
C TRP A 143 -26.40 3.06 -14.23
N GLY A 144 -26.39 3.62 -13.04
CA GLY A 144 -25.20 4.28 -12.53
C GLY A 144 -25.43 5.10 -11.28
N ARG A 145 -24.50 5.02 -10.34
CA ARG A 145 -24.43 5.94 -9.22
C ARG A 145 -23.88 7.29 -9.70
N GLY A 146 -24.44 8.39 -9.20
CA GLY A 146 -23.85 9.71 -9.42
C GLY A 146 -22.52 9.87 -8.68
N GLY A 147 -21.58 10.63 -9.25
CA GLY A 147 -20.26 10.83 -8.64
C GLY A 147 -20.34 11.61 -7.33
N ASN A 148 -19.47 11.34 -6.37
CA ASN A 148 -19.37 12.12 -5.14
C ASN A 148 -18.85 13.53 -5.44
N GLY A 149 -19.35 14.53 -4.70
CA GLY A 149 -18.74 15.85 -4.68
C GLY A 149 -17.40 15.83 -3.97
N GLY A 150 -16.42 16.53 -4.52
CA GLY A 150 -15.10 16.72 -3.90
C GLY A 150 -15.20 17.57 -2.65
N SER A 151 -14.36 17.30 -1.65
CA SER A 151 -14.26 18.16 -0.47
C SER A 151 -13.78 19.56 -0.83
N GLY A 152 -14.19 20.57 -0.07
CA GLY A 152 -13.73 21.95 -0.23
C GLY A 152 -12.34 22.16 0.39
N GLY A 153 -11.48 22.90 -0.30
CA GLY A 153 -10.23 23.43 0.26
C GLY A 153 -10.47 24.63 1.18
N ALA A 154 -9.40 25.27 1.66
CA ALA A 154 -9.52 26.47 2.48
C ALA A 154 -10.34 27.57 1.78
N GLY A 155 -11.41 28.05 2.44
CA GLY A 155 -12.32 29.05 1.87
C GLY A 155 -13.24 28.53 0.76
N GLN A 156 -13.32 27.22 0.53
CA GLN A 156 -14.20 26.61 -0.47
C GLN A 156 -15.25 25.71 0.19
N ALA A 157 -16.47 25.77 -0.33
CA ALA A 157 -17.53 24.83 0.04
C ALA A 157 -17.26 23.44 -0.56
N GLY A 158 -17.91 22.42 0.01
CA GLY A 158 -17.89 21.08 -0.56
C GLY A 158 -18.69 21.03 -1.87
N GLY A 159 -18.23 20.23 -2.83
CA GLY A 159 -18.90 20.05 -4.11
C GLY A 159 -20.21 19.28 -3.96
N ALA A 160 -21.18 19.57 -4.83
CA ALA A 160 -22.42 18.80 -4.87
C ALA A 160 -22.17 17.38 -5.41
N GLY A 161 -22.91 16.40 -4.88
CA GLY A 161 -22.97 15.05 -5.43
C GLY A 161 -23.69 15.06 -6.79
N GLY A 162 -23.19 14.26 -7.72
CA GLY A 162 -23.75 14.09 -9.06
C GLY A 162 -25.07 13.32 -9.04
N PRO A 163 -25.98 13.57 -10.00
CA PRO A 163 -27.24 12.85 -10.11
C PRO A 163 -27.04 11.44 -10.71
N ALA A 164 -27.88 10.48 -10.33
CA ALA A 164 -28.03 9.20 -11.03
C ALA A 164 -28.92 9.34 -12.29
N GLY A 165 -28.92 8.30 -13.14
CA GLY A 165 -29.76 8.23 -14.34
C GLY A 165 -31.14 7.63 -14.08
N LEU A 166 -31.52 6.62 -14.85
CA LEU A 166 -32.80 5.91 -14.70
C LEU A 166 -32.83 5.04 -13.45
N LEU A 167 -31.77 4.25 -13.23
CA LEU A 167 -31.56 3.41 -12.06
C LEU A 167 -30.24 3.77 -11.39
N GLY A 168 -30.25 4.00 -10.09
CA GLY A 168 -29.02 4.23 -9.33
C GLY A 168 -29.19 5.22 -8.19
N VAL A 169 -28.16 5.33 -7.37
CA VAL A 169 -28.16 6.24 -6.21
C VAL A 169 -27.44 7.53 -6.53
N GLY A 170 -27.91 8.65 -5.98
CA GLY A 170 -27.24 9.93 -6.12
C GLY A 170 -25.87 9.92 -5.43
N GLY A 171 -24.95 10.73 -5.94
CA GLY A 171 -23.62 10.90 -5.35
C GLY A 171 -23.70 11.63 -4.01
N MET A 172 -22.77 11.36 -3.10
CA MET A 172 -22.72 12.06 -1.82
C MET A 172 -22.16 13.46 -2.01
N GLY A 173 -22.67 14.45 -1.28
CA GLY A 173 -22.09 15.80 -1.26
C GLY A 173 -20.72 15.80 -0.57
N GLY A 174 -19.79 16.59 -1.09
CA GLY A 174 -18.45 16.75 -0.52
C GLY A 174 -18.47 17.53 0.79
N THR A 175 -17.53 17.25 1.68
CA THR A 175 -17.40 18.03 2.93
C THR A 175 -16.92 19.45 2.65
N GLY A 176 -17.37 20.43 3.43
CA GLY A 176 -16.90 21.81 3.33
C GLY A 176 -15.47 21.98 3.82
N GLY A 177 -14.73 22.91 3.23
CA GLY A 177 -13.46 23.37 3.80
C GLY A 177 -13.68 24.14 5.12
N PRO A 178 -12.62 24.46 5.88
CA PRO A 178 -12.74 25.11 7.19
C PRO A 178 -13.65 26.34 7.17
N GLY A 179 -14.69 26.35 8.01
CA GLY A 179 -15.70 27.43 8.08
C GLY A 179 -16.69 27.50 6.90
N MET A 180 -16.64 26.57 5.96
CA MET A 180 -17.47 26.54 4.75
C MET A 180 -18.54 25.44 4.81
N ALA A 181 -19.63 25.63 4.08
CA ALA A 181 -20.70 24.63 4.00
C ALA A 181 -20.27 23.37 3.22
N GLY A 182 -20.87 22.24 3.57
CA GLY A 182 -20.77 21.02 2.77
C GLY A 182 -21.67 21.07 1.53
N GLY A 183 -21.37 20.24 0.55
CA GLY A 183 -22.11 20.17 -0.70
C GLY A 183 -23.41 19.38 -0.56
N HIS A 184 -24.38 19.66 -1.43
CA HIS A 184 -25.62 18.90 -1.46
C HIS A 184 -25.41 17.48 -1.98
N GLY A 185 -26.23 16.54 -1.53
CA GLY A 185 -26.28 15.20 -2.12
C GLY A 185 -26.94 15.23 -3.50
N GLY A 186 -26.52 14.34 -4.39
CA GLY A 186 -27.07 14.20 -5.73
C GLY A 186 -28.43 13.53 -5.74
N THR A 187 -29.22 13.73 -6.79
CA THR A 187 -30.52 13.08 -6.93
C THR A 187 -30.38 11.60 -7.24
N GLY A 188 -31.29 10.79 -6.70
CA GLY A 188 -31.39 9.36 -7.01
C GLY A 188 -31.95 9.10 -8.41
N GLY A 189 -32.01 7.82 -8.77
CA GLY A 189 -32.47 7.37 -10.08
C GLY A 189 -33.96 7.63 -10.28
N TRP A 190 -34.33 7.96 -11.52
CA TRP A 190 -35.69 8.37 -11.87
C TRP A 190 -36.74 7.28 -11.62
N LEU A 191 -36.40 6.03 -11.89
CA LEU A 191 -37.27 4.88 -11.68
C LEU A 191 -36.98 4.16 -10.36
N TRP A 192 -35.69 4.09 -9.99
CA TRP A 192 -35.29 3.44 -8.75
C TRP A 192 -33.92 3.93 -8.25
N GLY A 193 -33.87 4.22 -6.95
CA GLY A 193 -32.65 4.52 -6.20
C GLY A 193 -32.73 5.82 -5.40
N ASN A 194 -32.07 5.84 -4.24
CA ASN A 194 -32.13 6.97 -3.32
C ASN A 194 -31.24 8.14 -3.74
N GLY A 195 -31.60 9.35 -3.29
CA GLY A 195 -30.70 10.49 -3.30
C GLY A 195 -29.46 10.26 -2.45
N GLY A 196 -28.37 10.93 -2.80
CA GLY A 196 -27.15 10.96 -2.02
C GLY A 196 -27.31 11.82 -0.77
N LEU A 197 -26.52 11.52 0.26
CA LEU A 197 -26.48 12.32 1.47
C LEU A 197 -25.78 13.66 1.21
N GLY A 198 -26.15 14.71 1.94
CA GLY A 198 -25.41 15.96 1.96
C GLY A 198 -24.06 15.82 2.66
N GLY A 199 -23.09 16.63 2.24
CA GLY A 199 -21.78 16.72 2.87
C GLY A 199 -21.83 17.53 4.16
N ALA A 200 -20.99 17.15 5.12
CA ALA A 200 -20.84 17.91 6.37
C ALA A 200 -20.19 19.28 6.12
N GLY A 201 -20.58 20.29 6.88
CA GLY A 201 -19.87 21.58 6.92
C GLY A 201 -18.47 21.43 7.51
N GLY A 202 -17.54 22.26 7.06
CA GLY A 202 -16.18 22.28 7.59
C GLY A 202 -16.14 22.94 8.97
N THR A 203 -15.30 22.41 9.84
CA THR A 203 -15.08 22.95 11.18
C THR A 203 -14.62 24.40 11.09
N GLY A 204 -15.31 25.30 11.79
CA GLY A 204 -14.97 26.72 11.81
C GLY A 204 -13.56 26.94 12.35
N GLY A 205 -12.71 27.62 11.58
CA GLY A 205 -11.44 28.17 12.06
C GLY A 205 -11.71 29.31 13.01
N GLY A 206 -12.04 28.97 14.25
CA GLY A 206 -12.49 29.93 15.24
C GLY A 206 -12.49 29.33 16.64
N ALA A 207 -11.38 28.70 17.02
CA ALA A 207 -10.98 28.88 18.41
C ALA A 207 -10.62 30.36 18.53
N VAL A 208 -11.60 31.20 18.83
CA VAL A 208 -11.33 32.44 19.55
C VAL A 208 -10.52 31.99 20.76
N ASN A 209 -9.20 32.15 20.70
CA ASN A 209 -8.43 31.85 21.88
C ASN A 209 -8.95 32.85 22.94
N CYS A 210 -9.36 32.35 24.10
CA CYS A 210 -9.64 33.25 25.21
C CYS A 210 -8.35 33.98 25.65
N ALA A 211 -7.18 33.61 25.09
CA ALA A 211 -5.87 34.14 25.42
C ALA A 211 -5.61 35.55 24.85
N GLU A 212 -6.06 35.89 23.65
CA GLU A 212 -5.90 37.24 23.06
C GLU A 212 -6.85 38.22 23.74
N TRP A 213 -8.05 37.79 24.11
CA TRP A 213 -8.93 38.60 24.96
C TRP A 213 -8.40 38.76 26.39
N GLN A 214 -7.71 37.77 26.95
CA GLN A 214 -7.07 37.90 28.26
C GLN A 214 -5.85 38.83 28.23
N ALA A 215 -5.05 38.83 27.16
CA ALA A 215 -3.95 39.77 26.98
C ALA A 215 -4.46 41.22 26.82
N ALA A 216 -5.55 41.42 26.05
CA ALA A 216 -6.19 42.73 25.92
C ALA A 216 -6.81 43.22 27.24
N LEU A 217 -7.42 42.33 28.05
CA LEU A 217 -7.91 42.67 29.38
C LEU A 217 -6.78 43.02 30.36
N TRP A 218 -5.63 42.34 30.28
CA TRP A 218 -4.49 42.55 31.17
C TRP A 218 -3.77 43.88 30.89
N VAL A 219 -3.72 44.32 29.64
CA VAL A 219 -3.19 45.64 29.24
C VAL A 219 -4.13 46.77 29.67
N MET A 220 -5.45 46.57 29.67
CA MET A 220 -6.41 47.57 30.18
C MET A 220 -6.50 47.62 31.71
N ALA A 221 -6.10 46.56 32.42
CA ALA A 221 -6.18 46.45 33.88
C ALA A 221 -4.88 46.81 34.61
N SER A 222 -3.80 47.17 33.90
CA SER A 222 -2.52 47.54 34.51
C SER A 222 -2.52 49.03 34.91
N PRO A 223 -2.53 49.38 36.21
CA PRO A 223 -2.33 50.77 36.62
C PRO A 223 -0.86 51.11 36.42
N SER A 224 -0.59 52.18 35.67
CA SER A 224 0.74 52.77 35.53
C SER A 224 1.35 53.10 36.89
N VAL A 225 2.50 52.49 37.19
CA VAL A 225 3.46 52.93 38.21
C VAL A 225 4.70 53.43 37.49
#